data_AF-A0A642VBG8-F1
#
_entry.id   AF-A0A642VBG8-F1
#
_cell.length_a   1.000
_cell.length_b   1.000
_cell.length_c   1.000
_cell.angle_alpha   90.00
_cell.angle_beta   90.00
_cell.angle_gamma   90.00
#
_symmetry.space_group_name_H-M   'P 1'
#
loop_
_entity.id
_entity.type
_entity.pdbx_description
1 polymer ?
#
loop_
_entity_poly.entity_id
_entity_poly.type
_entity_poly.pdbx_seq_one_letter_code
_entity_poly.pdbx_strand_id
1 'polypeptide(L)'
;MGENNAQVFDLLKQLSQTTGESSEAPQQQPASSGKPDPTRITDYSSALKYIVKYVTSNDYIMDEIRVLVQTQNRKEEEWAKGRQEVIRKQQVRSEGQAELADVLKLVGASQPSTQSSKASENDRELASYDRKIYQSALNLQQSQLQTLAELKIPLFCINSQIPKPQNLDNDRRKVLELLKDLI
;
A
#
# COMPACT_ATOMS: atom_id res chain seq x y z
N MET A 1 -11.18 19.13 7.61
CA MET A 1 -11.16 17.75 8.12
C MET A 1 -10.10 17.62 9.22
N GLY A 2 -10.35 18.18 10.41
CA GLY A 2 -9.33 18.21 11.49
C GLY A 2 -9.84 17.82 12.88
N GLU A 3 -11.13 17.55 13.05
CA GLU A 3 -11.73 17.32 14.37
C GLU A 3 -11.74 15.82 14.79
N ASN A 4 -11.75 14.90 13.82
CA ASN A 4 -11.74 13.45 14.11
C ASN A 4 -10.38 12.96 14.64
N ASN A 5 -9.29 13.63 14.27
CA ASN A 5 -7.93 13.21 14.65
C ASN A 5 -7.69 13.45 16.15
N ALA A 6 -8.16 14.58 16.69
CA ALA A 6 -8.02 14.88 18.12
C ALA A 6 -8.73 13.85 19.01
N GLN A 7 -9.92 13.42 18.61
CA GLN A 7 -10.70 12.42 19.36
C GLN A 7 -10.04 11.03 19.36
N VAL A 8 -9.42 10.62 18.24
CA VAL A 8 -8.68 9.36 18.18
C VAL A 8 -7.42 9.43 19.04
N PHE A 9 -6.68 10.54 19.01
CA PHE A 9 -5.53 10.76 19.90
C PHE A 9 -5.93 10.75 21.37
N ASP A 10 -7.06 11.35 21.74
CA ASP A 10 -7.59 11.32 23.11
C ASP A 10 -8.03 9.93 23.54
N LEU A 11 -8.66 9.16 22.64
CA LEU A 11 -9.03 7.77 22.90
C LEU A 11 -7.79 6.88 23.09
N LEU A 12 -6.75 7.07 22.28
CA LEU A 12 -5.47 6.36 22.41
C LEU A 12 -4.74 6.73 23.71
N LYS A 13 -4.82 8.00 24.12
CA LYS A 13 -4.29 8.49 25.40
C LYS A 13 -5.06 7.88 26.57
N GLN A 14 -6.38 7.75 26.49
CA GLN A 14 -7.20 7.08 27.52
C GLN A 14 -6.87 5.58 27.64
N LEU A 15 -6.69 4.88 26.51
CA LEU A 15 -6.31 3.45 26.51
C LEU A 15 -4.91 3.19 27.08
N SER A 16 -4.03 4.21 27.09
CA SER A 16 -2.71 4.11 27.75
C SER A 16 -2.79 4.21 29.27
N GLN A 17 -3.89 4.71 29.84
CA GLN A 17 -4.05 5.01 31.27
C GLN A 17 -4.91 3.97 32.03
N THR A 18 -5.60 3.06 31.34
CA THR A 18 -6.59 2.15 31.97
C THR A 18 -6.05 0.77 32.39
N THR A 19 -4.74 0.54 32.44
CA THR A 19 -4.18 -0.68 33.06
C THR A 19 -3.79 -0.45 34.52
N GLY A 20 -4.75 -0.62 35.42
CA GLY A 20 -4.54 -0.76 36.86
C GLY A 20 -5.76 -1.40 37.54
N GLU A 21 -5.52 -2.53 38.22
CA GLU A 21 -6.41 -3.29 39.17
C GLU A 21 -7.44 -4.26 38.52
N SER A 22 -7.53 -5.58 38.78
CA SER A 22 -7.25 -6.44 39.96
C SER A 22 -6.95 -7.94 39.65
N SER A 23 -6.12 -8.58 40.51
CA SER A 23 -5.90 -9.99 40.98
C SER A 23 -6.12 -11.23 40.07
N GLU A 24 -5.30 -12.32 40.04
CA GLU A 24 -4.61 -13.09 41.10
C GLU A 24 -3.44 -14.00 40.58
N ALA A 25 -2.28 -13.95 41.27
CA ALA A 25 -1.00 -14.75 41.41
C ALA A 25 -0.58 -16.00 40.54
N PRO A 26 0.70 -16.49 40.63
CA PRO A 26 1.99 -15.80 40.51
C PRO A 26 2.98 -16.52 39.56
N GLN A 27 3.66 -15.80 38.66
CA GLN A 27 4.97 -16.25 38.17
C GLN A 27 5.88 -15.04 37.93
N GLN A 28 6.90 -14.97 38.77
CA GLN A 28 7.95 -13.95 38.76
C GLN A 28 8.75 -14.02 37.46
N GLN A 29 8.73 -12.94 36.68
CA GLN A 29 9.89 -12.54 35.89
C GLN A 29 10.18 -11.06 36.19
N PRO A 30 11.44 -10.69 36.42
CA PRO A 30 11.80 -9.33 36.78
C PRO A 30 11.37 -8.38 35.66
N ALA A 31 10.67 -7.32 36.05
CA ALA A 31 10.35 -6.19 35.20
C ALA A 31 11.67 -5.59 34.68
N SER A 32 12.07 -5.97 33.47
CA SER A 32 12.99 -5.16 32.71
C SER A 32 12.20 -3.94 32.24
N SER A 33 12.53 -2.79 32.80
CA SER A 33 12.19 -1.45 32.32
C SER A 33 12.88 -1.18 30.97
N GLY A 34 12.68 -2.07 30.00
CA GLY A 34 13.27 -2.04 28.67
C GLY A 34 12.19 -1.95 27.60
N LYS A 35 12.51 -1.30 26.49
CA LYS A 35 11.66 -1.26 25.30
C LYS A 35 11.31 -2.70 24.89
N PRO A 36 10.02 -3.07 24.78
CA PRO A 36 9.62 -4.42 24.38
C PRO A 36 10.14 -4.72 22.97
N ASP A 37 10.54 -5.97 22.74
CA ASP A 37 11.04 -6.41 21.44
C ASP A 37 9.87 -6.52 20.42
N PRO A 38 9.86 -5.72 19.34
CA PRO A 38 8.78 -5.71 18.35
C PRO A 38 8.65 -7.04 17.60
N THR A 39 9.70 -7.87 17.55
CA THR A 39 9.66 -9.17 16.85
C THR A 39 8.86 -10.23 17.60
N ARG A 40 8.56 -10.00 18.88
CA ARG A 40 7.77 -10.90 19.74
C ARG A 40 6.29 -10.49 19.84
N ILE A 41 5.92 -9.33 19.28
CA ILE A 41 4.55 -8.84 19.28
C ILE A 41 3.73 -9.59 18.23
N THR A 42 2.68 -10.28 18.66
CA THR A 42 1.84 -11.15 17.83
C THR A 42 0.38 -10.72 17.75
N ASP A 43 -0.05 -9.71 18.51
CA ASP A 43 -1.42 -9.21 18.54
C ASP A 43 -1.48 -7.70 18.23
N TYR A 44 -2.64 -7.27 17.71
CA TYR A 44 -2.88 -5.88 17.34
C TYR A 44 -2.80 -4.89 18.51
N SER A 45 -3.36 -5.24 19.68
CA SER A 45 -3.43 -4.34 20.84
C SER A 45 -2.03 -3.97 21.35
N SER A 46 -1.13 -4.95 21.41
CA SER A 46 0.28 -4.76 21.75
C SER A 46 1.03 -3.97 20.67
N ALA A 47 0.75 -4.24 19.39
CA ALA A 47 1.32 -3.50 18.27
C ALA A 47 0.95 -2.02 18.31
N LEU A 48 -0.33 -1.70 18.56
CA LEU A 48 -0.83 -0.33 18.70
C LEU A 48 -0.11 0.41 19.82
N LYS A 49 -0.05 -0.17 21.02
CA LYS A 49 0.67 0.42 22.17
C LYS A 49 2.14 0.68 21.84
N TYR A 50 2.79 -0.24 21.13
CA TYR A 50 4.17 -0.06 20.71
C TYR A 50 4.33 1.09 19.71
N ILE A 51 3.47 1.15 18.69
CA ILE A 51 3.52 2.20 17.66
C ILE A 51 3.34 3.57 18.30
N VAL A 52 2.28 3.74 19.10
CA VAL A 52 1.96 5.02 19.77
C VAL A 52 3.06 5.45 20.75
N LYS A 53 3.77 4.51 21.37
CA LYS A 53 4.81 4.84 22.36
C LYS A 53 6.21 5.03 21.76
N TYR A 54 6.55 4.31 20.69
CA TYR A 54 7.94 4.23 20.21
C TYR A 54 8.13 4.57 18.73
N VAL A 55 7.09 4.45 17.90
CA VAL A 55 7.18 4.75 16.46
C VAL A 55 6.85 6.23 16.22
N THR A 56 5.75 6.72 16.81
CA THR A 56 5.33 8.13 16.68
C THR A 56 6.31 9.12 17.29
N SER A 57 7.08 8.71 18.30
CA SER A 57 8.11 9.52 18.95
C SER A 57 9.47 9.47 18.25
N ASN A 58 9.57 8.72 17.14
CA ASN A 58 10.80 8.58 16.38
C ASN A 58 10.62 9.20 14.98
N ASP A 59 11.10 10.43 14.83
CA ASP A 59 10.97 11.21 13.60
C ASP A 59 11.55 10.49 12.38
N TYR A 60 12.68 9.80 12.53
CA TYR A 60 13.28 9.03 11.44
C TYR A 60 12.34 7.94 10.91
N ILE A 61 11.70 7.18 11.82
CA ILE A 61 10.75 6.14 11.40
C ILE A 61 9.52 6.78 10.75
N MET A 62 9.01 7.88 11.31
CA MET A 62 7.84 8.59 10.76
C MET A 62 8.12 9.16 9.36
N ASP A 63 9.30 9.74 9.13
CA ASP A 63 9.73 10.24 7.84
C ASP A 63 9.86 9.11 6.81
N GLU A 64 10.44 7.97 7.18
CA GLU A 64 10.51 6.80 6.30
C GLU A 64 9.11 6.28 5.93
N ILE A 65 8.17 6.21 6.87
CA ILE A 65 6.79 5.81 6.55
C ILE A 65 6.13 6.84 5.63
N ARG A 66 6.37 8.15 5.82
CA ARG A 66 5.90 9.21 4.90
C ARG A 66 6.47 9.01 3.49
N VAL A 67 7.74 8.69 3.36
CA VAL A 67 8.40 8.39 2.08
C VAL A 67 7.78 7.15 1.42
N LEU A 68 7.45 6.11 2.19
CA LEU A 68 6.78 4.91 1.66
C LEU A 68 5.41 5.25 1.06
N VAL A 69 4.59 6.04 1.77
CA VAL A 69 3.27 6.47 1.30
C VAL A 69 3.39 7.35 0.05
N GLN A 70 4.31 8.32 0.05
CA GLN A 70 4.54 9.18 -1.12
C GLN A 70 5.03 8.39 -2.33
N THR A 71 5.92 7.41 -2.11
CA THR A 71 6.41 6.54 -3.18
C THR A 71 5.30 5.69 -3.77
N GLN A 72 4.40 5.17 -2.94
CA GLN A 72 3.21 4.45 -3.40
C GLN A 72 2.32 5.32 -4.28
N ASN A 73 1.91 6.47 -3.75
CA ASN A 73 1.01 7.39 -4.47
C ASN A 73 1.63 7.82 -5.80
N ARG A 74 2.93 8.13 -5.81
CA ARG A 74 3.66 8.49 -7.05
C ARG A 74 3.63 7.34 -8.06
N LYS A 75 3.82 6.09 -7.63
CA LYS A 75 3.78 4.92 -8.53
C LYS A 75 2.37 4.70 -9.09
N GLU A 76 1.34 4.85 -8.26
CA GLU A 76 -0.05 4.76 -8.71
C GLU A 76 -0.38 5.84 -9.74
N GLU A 77 0.07 7.08 -9.52
CA GLU A 77 -0.06 8.16 -10.50
C GLU A 77 0.71 7.89 -11.80
N GLU A 78 1.96 7.42 -11.71
CA GLU A 78 2.78 7.05 -12.87
C GLU A 78 2.10 5.97 -13.70
N TRP A 79 1.54 4.94 -13.04
CA TRP A 79 0.83 3.85 -13.71
C TRP A 79 -0.46 4.34 -14.38
N ALA A 80 -1.23 5.18 -13.70
CA ALA A 80 -2.44 5.78 -14.25
C ALA A 80 -2.13 6.66 -15.48
N LYS A 81 -1.13 7.54 -15.37
CA LYS A 81 -0.66 8.39 -16.49
C LYS A 81 -0.18 7.54 -17.66
N GLY A 82 0.63 6.51 -17.40
CA GLY A 82 1.11 5.63 -18.46
C GLY A 82 -0.02 4.84 -19.14
N ARG A 83 -1.07 4.44 -18.40
CA ARG A 83 -2.25 3.81 -18.98
C ARG A 83 -3.00 4.76 -19.91
N GLN A 84 -3.16 6.01 -19.48
CA GLN A 84 -3.78 7.04 -20.32
C GLN A 84 -2.96 7.32 -21.59
N GLU A 85 -1.64 7.31 -21.50
CA GLU A 85 -0.79 7.48 -22.67
C GLU A 85 -0.93 6.33 -23.69
N VAL A 86 -1.09 5.09 -23.24
CA VAL A 86 -1.40 3.95 -24.13
C VAL A 86 -2.72 4.20 -24.87
N ILE A 87 -3.77 4.59 -24.15
CA ILE A 87 -5.08 4.88 -24.73
C ILE A 87 -5.00 6.05 -25.73
N ARG A 88 -4.29 7.13 -25.38
CA ARG A 88 -4.11 8.29 -26.25
C ARG A 88 -3.41 7.91 -27.55
N LYS A 89 -2.35 7.08 -27.47
CA LYS A 89 -1.66 6.56 -28.66
C LYS A 89 -2.58 5.70 -29.54
N GLN A 90 -3.46 4.91 -28.93
CA GLN A 90 -4.45 4.12 -29.67
C GLN A 90 -5.48 5.02 -30.38
N GLN A 91 -5.94 6.08 -29.73
CA GLN A 91 -6.86 7.06 -30.31
C GLN A 91 -6.24 7.79 -31.50
N VAL A 92 -5.03 8.35 -31.34
CA VAL A 92 -4.31 9.03 -32.44
C VAL A 92 -4.09 8.09 -33.63
N ARG A 93 -3.77 6.80 -33.38
CA ARG A 93 -3.67 5.79 -34.45
C ARG A 93 -5.00 5.53 -35.14
N SER A 94 -6.11 5.51 -34.39
CA SER A 94 -7.45 5.32 -34.94
C SER A 94 -7.90 6.52 -35.79
N GLU A 95 -7.66 7.74 -35.30
CA GLU A 95 -8.01 8.99 -36.00
C GLU A 95 -7.25 9.13 -37.31
N GLY A 96 -5.92 8.95 -37.29
CA GLY A 96 -5.12 9.01 -38.52
C GLY A 96 -5.51 7.94 -39.54
N GLN A 97 -5.99 6.77 -39.09
CA GLN A 97 -6.53 5.75 -40.00
C GLN A 97 -7.88 6.13 -40.59
N ALA A 98 -8.74 6.80 -39.84
CA ALA A 98 -10.01 7.31 -40.34
C ALA A 98 -9.77 8.41 -41.39
N GLU A 99 -8.82 9.31 -41.16
CA GLU A 99 -8.46 10.35 -42.13
C GLU A 99 -7.91 9.75 -43.43
N LEU A 100 -7.02 8.76 -43.34
CA LEU A 100 -6.52 8.02 -44.51
C LEU A 100 -7.64 7.27 -45.25
N ALA A 101 -8.61 6.71 -44.52
CA ALA A 101 -9.78 6.04 -45.10
C ALA A 101 -10.62 7.00 -45.95
N ASP A 102 -10.87 8.20 -45.43
CA ASP A 102 -11.64 9.24 -46.11
C ASP A 102 -10.93 9.71 -47.39
N VAL A 103 -9.61 9.89 -47.34
CA VAL A 103 -8.81 10.25 -48.53
C VAL A 103 -8.85 9.14 -49.58
N LEU A 104 -8.69 7.86 -49.18
CA LEU A 104 -8.75 6.73 -50.11
C LEU A 104 -10.13 6.61 -50.77
N LYS A 105 -11.20 6.80 -50.00
CA LYS A 105 -12.57 6.81 -50.51
C LYS A 105 -12.79 7.93 -51.52
N LEU A 106 -12.24 9.12 -51.27
CA LEU A 106 -12.33 10.26 -52.19
C LEU A 106 -11.60 9.99 -53.53
N VAL A 107 -10.50 9.25 -53.48
CA VAL A 107 -9.71 8.84 -54.67
C VAL A 107 -10.30 7.60 -55.37
N GLY A 108 -11.39 7.03 -54.85
CA GLY A 108 -12.07 5.87 -55.43
C GLY A 108 -11.40 4.52 -55.12
N ALA A 109 -10.46 4.49 -54.17
CA ALA A 109 -9.84 3.26 -53.69
C ALA A 109 -10.68 2.64 -52.57
N SER A 110 -10.82 1.31 -52.58
CA SER A 110 -11.55 0.56 -51.54
C SER A 110 -10.59 0.04 -50.48
N GLN A 111 -10.94 0.20 -49.19
CA GLN A 111 -10.07 -0.15 -48.07
C GLN A 111 -10.27 -1.62 -47.62
N PRO A 112 -9.20 -2.35 -47.26
CA PRO A 112 -9.32 -3.70 -46.69
C PRO A 112 -9.85 -3.69 -45.25
N SER A 113 -10.62 -4.74 -44.88
CA SER A 113 -11.36 -4.95 -43.62
C SER A 113 -10.52 -5.22 -42.36
N THR A 114 -9.43 -4.46 -42.16
CA THR A 114 -8.46 -4.64 -41.06
C THR A 114 -8.85 -3.98 -39.73
N GLN A 115 -10.09 -3.49 -39.60
CA GLN A 115 -10.50 -2.70 -38.44
C GLN A 115 -10.70 -3.56 -37.17
N SER A 116 -11.22 -4.78 -37.33
CA SER A 116 -11.41 -5.74 -36.23
C SER A 116 -10.09 -6.24 -35.63
N SER A 117 -9.06 -6.48 -36.46
CA SER A 117 -7.76 -6.93 -35.98
C SER A 117 -7.04 -5.87 -35.13
N LYS A 118 -7.21 -4.59 -35.46
CA LYS A 118 -6.59 -3.47 -34.73
C LYS A 118 -7.22 -3.20 -33.37
N ALA A 119 -8.54 -3.36 -33.25
CA ALA A 119 -9.21 -3.31 -31.95
C ALA A 119 -8.67 -4.41 -31.02
N SER A 120 -8.54 -5.63 -31.54
CA SER A 120 -7.94 -6.75 -30.78
C SER A 120 -6.47 -6.50 -30.39
N GLU A 121 -5.68 -5.86 -31.25
CA GLU A 121 -4.30 -5.47 -30.93
C GLU A 121 -4.22 -4.41 -29.84
N ASN A 122 -5.11 -3.40 -29.87
CA ASN A 122 -5.17 -2.36 -28.84
C ASN A 122 -5.55 -2.94 -27.47
N ASP A 123 -6.51 -3.86 -27.42
CA ASP A 123 -6.88 -4.56 -26.19
C ASP A 123 -5.72 -5.40 -25.63
N ARG A 124 -4.99 -6.10 -26.50
CA ARG A 124 -3.80 -6.88 -26.12
C ARG A 124 -2.68 -5.99 -25.59
N GLU A 125 -2.46 -4.82 -26.20
CA GLU A 125 -1.48 -3.84 -25.73
C GLU A 125 -1.83 -3.34 -24.33
N LEU A 126 -3.10 -2.98 -24.10
CA LEU A 126 -3.56 -2.49 -22.81
C LEU A 126 -3.48 -3.59 -21.74
N ALA A 127 -3.90 -4.81 -22.06
CA ALA A 127 -3.77 -5.97 -21.16
C ALA A 127 -2.30 -6.29 -20.83
N SER A 128 -1.40 -6.11 -21.78
CA SER A 128 0.05 -6.28 -21.55
C SER A 128 0.61 -5.21 -20.63
N TYR A 129 0.11 -3.97 -20.74
CA TYR A 129 0.46 -2.87 -19.84
C TYR A 129 -0.07 -3.13 -18.42
N ASP A 130 -1.35 -3.49 -18.28
CA ASP A 130 -1.97 -3.80 -16.99
C ASP A 130 -1.27 -4.98 -16.28
N ARG A 131 -0.84 -6.00 -17.04
CA ARG A 131 -0.02 -7.10 -16.50
C ARG A 131 1.32 -6.62 -15.94
N LYS A 132 1.99 -5.66 -16.61
CA LYS A 132 3.24 -5.07 -16.12
C LYS A 132 3.02 -4.27 -14.84
N ILE A 133 1.93 -3.51 -14.76
CA ILE A 133 1.56 -2.79 -13.54
C ILE A 133 1.33 -3.78 -12.41
N TYR A 134 0.56 -4.84 -12.63
CA TYR A 134 0.30 -5.83 -11.60
C TYR A 134 1.60 -6.42 -11.02
N GLN A 135 2.54 -6.82 -11.86
CA GLN A 135 3.86 -7.28 -11.40
C GLN A 135 4.65 -6.20 -10.66
N SER A 136 4.60 -4.96 -11.16
CA SER A 136 5.26 -3.82 -10.51
C SER A 136 4.65 -3.50 -9.14
N ALA A 137 3.33 -3.66 -8.99
CA ALA A 137 2.61 -3.47 -7.73
C ALA A 137 2.96 -4.54 -6.70
N LEU A 138 3.08 -5.81 -7.13
CA LEU A 138 3.56 -6.88 -6.25
C LEU A 138 5.00 -6.60 -5.77
N ASN A 139 5.89 -6.16 -6.66
CA ASN A 139 7.26 -5.81 -6.31
C ASN A 139 7.32 -4.61 -5.34
N LEU A 140 6.50 -3.58 -5.59
CA LEU A 140 6.37 -2.42 -4.71
C LEU A 140 5.89 -2.85 -3.32
N GLN A 141 4.83 -3.66 -3.25
CA GLN A 141 4.29 -4.18 -2.00
C GLN A 141 5.37 -4.97 -1.23
N GLN A 142 6.11 -5.86 -1.91
CA GLN A 142 7.17 -6.63 -1.28
C GLN A 142 8.27 -5.74 -0.72
N SER A 143 8.71 -4.73 -1.48
CA SER A 143 9.70 -3.76 -1.03
C SER A 143 9.22 -3.00 0.20
N GLN A 144 7.96 -2.54 0.21
CA GLN A 144 7.40 -1.82 1.36
C GLN A 144 7.29 -2.71 2.60
N LEU A 145 6.86 -3.97 2.44
CA LEU A 145 6.81 -4.93 3.54
C LEU A 145 8.21 -5.19 4.13
N GLN A 146 9.24 -5.24 3.29
CA GLN A 146 10.62 -5.36 3.75
C GLN A 146 11.06 -4.12 4.55
N THR A 147 10.80 -2.91 4.04
CA THR A 147 11.14 -1.68 4.76
C THR A 147 10.44 -1.61 6.11
N LEU A 148 9.15 -1.94 6.19
CA LEU A 148 8.41 -2.00 7.46
C LEU A 148 9.02 -3.01 8.45
N ALA A 149 9.53 -4.15 7.96
CA ALA A 149 10.22 -5.13 8.78
C ALA A 149 11.59 -4.63 9.27
N GLU A 150 12.33 -3.91 8.42
CA GLU A 150 13.63 -3.29 8.75
C GLU A 150 13.48 -2.17 9.80
N LEU A 151 12.44 -1.35 9.67
CA LEU A 151 12.04 -0.32 10.64
C LEU A 151 11.51 -0.88 11.97
N LYS A 152 11.42 -2.22 12.08
CA LYS A 152 10.92 -2.93 13.27
C LYS A 152 9.50 -2.52 13.64
N ILE A 153 8.65 -2.34 12.64
CA ILE A 153 7.22 -2.16 12.85
C ILE A 153 6.62 -3.51 13.28
N PRO A 154 5.90 -3.56 14.43
CA PRO A 154 5.26 -4.79 14.91
C PRO A 154 4.38 -5.45 13.85
N LEU A 155 4.23 -6.77 13.91
CA LEU A 155 3.51 -7.60 12.93
C LEU A 155 4.17 -7.72 11.54
N PHE A 156 5.06 -6.81 11.16
CA PHE A 156 5.86 -6.89 9.94
C PHE A 156 7.24 -7.53 10.18
N CYS A 157 7.74 -7.47 11.41
CA CYS A 157 9.02 -8.06 11.82
C CYS A 157 8.91 -9.27 12.76
N ILE A 158 7.81 -10.04 12.73
CA ILE A 158 7.62 -11.19 13.62
C ILE A 158 8.74 -12.22 13.41
N ASN A 159 9.30 -12.71 14.51
CA ASN A 159 10.30 -13.78 14.49
C ASN A 159 9.73 -15.07 13.88
N SER A 160 10.45 -15.68 12.93
CA SER A 160 10.04 -16.90 12.24
C SER A 160 9.87 -18.13 13.15
N GLN A 161 10.46 -18.09 14.35
CA GLN A 161 10.32 -19.15 15.36
C GLN A 161 8.98 -19.10 16.11
N ILE A 162 8.22 -18.02 15.96
CA ILE A 162 6.91 -17.85 16.60
C ILE A 162 5.82 -18.28 15.61
N PRO A 163 4.85 -19.11 16.04
CA PRO A 163 3.71 -19.44 15.20
C PRO A 163 3.00 -18.19 14.69
N LYS A 164 2.66 -18.18 13.40
CA LYS A 164 1.95 -17.04 12.80
C LYS A 164 0.60 -16.85 13.49
N PRO A 165 0.24 -15.63 13.91
CA PRO A 165 -1.07 -15.32 14.45
C PRO A 165 -2.17 -15.64 13.43
N GLN A 166 -3.30 -16.18 13.88
CA GLN A 166 -4.42 -16.55 13.00
C GLN A 166 -5.00 -15.36 12.22
N ASN A 167 -5.03 -14.17 12.83
CA ASN A 167 -5.59 -12.95 12.26
C ASN A 167 -4.52 -11.97 11.71
N LEU A 168 -3.31 -12.46 11.45
CA LEU A 168 -2.15 -11.63 11.13
C LEU A 168 -2.41 -10.65 9.98
N ASP A 169 -3.06 -11.10 8.90
CA ASP A 169 -3.32 -10.24 7.74
C ASP A 169 -4.33 -9.13 8.05
N ASN A 170 -5.33 -9.41 8.87
CA ASN A 170 -6.29 -8.40 9.32
C ASN A 170 -5.61 -7.38 10.24
N ASP A 171 -4.80 -7.85 11.18
CA ASP A 171 -4.09 -7.00 12.13
C ASP A 171 -3.02 -6.14 11.45
N ARG A 172 -2.33 -6.68 10.43
CA ARG A 172 -1.43 -5.90 9.56
C ARG A 172 -2.17 -4.79 8.82
N ARG A 173 -3.36 -5.05 8.29
CA ARG A 173 -4.17 -4.02 7.62
C ARG A 173 -4.52 -2.88 8.58
N LYS A 174 -4.98 -3.20 9.79
CA LYS A 174 -5.25 -2.18 10.82
C LYS A 174 -4.01 -1.37 11.18
N VAL A 175 -2.84 -2.02 11.28
CA VAL A 175 -1.58 -1.29 11.52
C VAL A 175 -1.25 -0.37 10.35
N LEU A 176 -1.41 -0.80 9.10
CA LEU A 176 -1.17 0.07 7.94
C LEU A 176 -2.11 1.27 7.89
N GLU A 177 -3.40 1.06 8.20
CA GLU A 177 -4.38 2.14 8.32
C GLU A 177 -3.96 3.14 9.40
N LEU A 178 -3.60 2.65 10.59
CA LEU A 178 -3.08 3.49 11.67
C LEU A 178 -1.84 4.29 11.23
N LEU A 179 -0.85 3.64 10.61
CA LEU A 179 0.37 4.31 10.17
C LEU A 179 0.09 5.40 9.12
N LYS A 180 -0.88 5.17 8.24
CA LYS A 180 -1.33 6.16 7.26
C LYS A 180 -2.01 7.35 7.94
N ASP A 181 -2.84 7.10 8.95
CA ASP A 181 -3.56 8.14 9.70
C ASP A 181 -2.63 9.02 10.55
N LEU A 182 -1.42 8.53 10.85
CA LEU A 182 -0.40 9.25 11.64
C LEU A 182 0.46 10.23 10.80
N ILE A 183 0.34 10.21 9.46
CA ILE A 183 1.18 10.98 8.54
C ILE A 183 0.46 12.22 8.01
#